data_AF-A0A820SU63-F1
#
_entry.id   AF-A0A820SU63-F1
#
_cell.length_a   1.000
_cell.length_b   1.000
_cell.length_c   1.000
_cell.angle_alpha   90.00
_cell.angle_beta   90.00
_cell.angle_gamma   90.00
#
_symmetry.space_group_name_H-M   'P 1'
#
loop_
_entity.id
_entity.type
_entity.pdbx_description
1 polymer ?
#
loop_
_entity_poly.entity_id
_entity_poly.type
_entity_poly.pdbx_seq_one_letter_code
_entity_poly.pdbx_strand_id
1 'polypeptide(L)'
;MGISDDLLSCFNSCPYVLTEFSWLLYDERGSALFEHISQCPGYYIPRVEQQIFEANAEDIAAQAQGDCKNQLRVVELGAGIADRVATLLNAIAQRQTKPLYYIPVDV
;
A
#
# COMPACT_ATOMS: atom_id res chain seq x y z
N MET A 1 8.67 15.43 -19.23
CA MET A 1 8.56 14.79 -17.91
C MET A 1 8.73 13.31 -18.11
N GLY A 2 9.98 12.90 -18.18
CA GLY A 2 10.39 11.51 -18.08
C GLY A 2 11.48 11.39 -17.02
N ILE A 3 11.86 10.16 -16.67
CA ILE A 3 12.85 9.85 -15.62
C ILE A 3 14.14 10.68 -15.79
N SER A 4 14.58 10.94 -17.03
CA SER A 4 15.76 11.77 -17.30
C SER A 4 15.58 13.23 -16.85
N ASP A 5 14.41 13.83 -17.07
CA ASP A 5 14.14 15.22 -16.65
C ASP A 5 14.12 15.30 -15.11
N ASP A 6 13.51 14.30 -14.46
CA ASP A 6 13.38 14.21 -13.01
C ASP A 6 14.75 14.06 -12.34
N LEU A 7 15.59 13.15 -12.85
CA LEU A 7 16.96 12.97 -12.36
C LEU A 7 17.81 14.22 -12.59
N LEU A 8 17.71 14.88 -13.75
CA LEU A 8 18.43 16.12 -14.00
C LEU A 8 18.02 17.24 -13.04
N SER A 9 16.74 17.31 -12.66
CA SER A 9 16.28 18.27 -11.66
C SER A 9 16.89 17.99 -10.27
N CYS A 10 17.01 16.71 -9.89
CA CYS A 10 17.64 16.29 -8.63
C CYS A 10 19.14 16.60 -8.59
N PHE A 11 19.84 16.39 -9.70
CA PHE A 11 21.27 16.68 -9.81
C PHE A 11 21.58 18.17 -10.00
N ASN A 12 20.57 19.01 -10.20
CA ASN A 12 20.74 20.45 -10.27
C ASN A 12 20.29 21.18 -8.99
N SER A 13 19.76 20.46 -7.99
CA SER A 13 19.38 21.03 -6.69
C SER A 13 20.56 21.10 -5.72
N CYS A 14 20.50 22.02 -4.73
CA CYS A 14 21.48 22.14 -3.66
C CYS A 14 20.75 22.22 -2.30
N PRO A 15 20.88 21.21 -1.42
CA PRO A 15 21.64 19.96 -1.63
C PRO A 15 21.02 19.08 -2.72
N TYR A 16 21.78 18.10 -3.24
CA TYR A 16 21.24 17.06 -4.10
C TYR A 16 20.24 16.23 -3.31
N VAL A 17 19.02 16.13 -3.81
CA VAL A 17 17.92 15.44 -3.12
C VAL A 17 17.17 14.58 -4.13
N LEU A 18 17.16 13.26 -3.88
CA LEU A 18 16.35 12.29 -4.63
C LEU A 18 14.98 12.03 -3.96
N THR A 19 14.73 12.56 -2.76
CA THR A 19 13.53 12.21 -1.98
C THR A 19 12.22 12.67 -2.62
N GLU A 20 12.26 13.73 -3.45
CA GLU A 20 11.12 14.17 -4.27
C GLU A 20 10.67 13.08 -5.28
N PHE A 21 11.54 12.11 -5.58
CA PHE A 21 11.28 11.01 -6.51
C PHE A 21 11.56 9.66 -5.86
N SER A 22 11.11 9.47 -4.62
CA SER A 22 11.28 8.21 -3.88
C SER A 22 10.71 6.97 -4.60
N TRP A 23 9.76 7.15 -5.54
CA TRP A 23 9.24 6.08 -6.39
C TRP A 23 10.33 5.44 -7.29
N LEU A 24 11.40 6.17 -7.61
CA LEU A 24 12.57 5.62 -8.34
C LEU A 24 13.32 4.53 -7.56
N LEU A 25 13.07 4.41 -6.25
CA LEU A 25 13.67 3.37 -5.42
C LEU A 25 12.97 2.01 -5.57
N TYR A 26 11.84 1.92 -6.27
CA TYR A 26 11.00 0.73 -6.33
C TYR A 26 11.05 0.04 -7.69
N ASP A 27 12.24 -0.05 -8.31
CA ASP A 27 12.46 -1.04 -9.36
C ASP A 27 12.35 -2.48 -8.79
N GLU A 28 12.53 -3.50 -9.63
CA GLU A 28 12.46 -4.91 -9.19
C GLU A 28 13.38 -5.19 -7.98
N ARG A 29 14.59 -4.64 -7.99
CA ARG A 29 15.60 -4.88 -6.94
C ARG A 29 15.27 -4.11 -5.67
N GLY A 30 14.84 -2.86 -5.81
CA GLY A 30 14.46 -2.01 -4.71
C GLY A 30 13.19 -2.48 -4.01
N SER A 31 12.23 -3.01 -4.77
CA SER A 31 11.03 -3.66 -4.23
C SER A 31 11.37 -4.90 -3.42
N ALA A 32 12.21 -5.80 -3.98
CA ALA A 32 12.70 -6.96 -3.24
C ALA A 32 13.50 -6.56 -2.00
N LEU A 33 14.31 -5.50 -2.05
CA LEU A 33 15.02 -4.99 -0.88
C LEU A 33 14.04 -4.48 0.19
N PHE A 34 12.99 -3.76 -0.19
CA PHE A 34 11.96 -3.29 0.73
C PHE A 34 11.22 -4.45 1.42
N GLU A 35 10.95 -5.55 0.71
CA GLU A 35 10.41 -6.77 1.32
C GLU A 35 11.32 -7.31 2.43
N HIS A 36 12.63 -7.39 2.19
CA HIS A 36 13.58 -7.83 3.21
C HIS A 36 13.64 -6.84 4.38
N ILE A 37 13.62 -5.53 4.11
CA ILE A 37 13.55 -4.49 5.14
C ILE A 37 12.28 -4.65 5.98
N SER A 38 11.15 -4.99 5.37
CA SER A 38 9.85 -5.14 6.05
C SER A 38 9.83 -6.24 7.12
N GLN A 39 10.74 -7.20 7.01
CA GLN A 39 10.91 -8.32 7.94
C GLN A 39 11.96 -8.04 9.03
N CYS A 40 12.74 -6.96 8.89
CA CYS A 40 13.80 -6.63 9.83
C CYS A 40 13.21 -6.22 11.20
N PRO A 41 13.73 -6.72 12.33
CA PRO A 41 13.20 -6.39 13.66
C PRO A 41 13.17 -4.89 13.98
N GLY A 42 14.13 -4.13 13.44
CA GLY A 42 14.21 -2.68 13.62
C GLY A 42 13.19 -1.87 12.82
N TYR A 43 12.59 -2.46 11.77
CA TYR A 43 11.59 -1.81 10.94
C TYR A 43 10.20 -2.36 11.25
N TYR A 44 9.64 -1.92 12.37
CA TYR A 44 8.43 -2.51 12.93
C TYR A 44 7.13 -2.16 12.18
N ILE A 45 7.15 -1.18 11.28
CA ILE A 45 5.94 -0.59 10.67
C ILE A 45 5.04 -1.66 10.03
N PRO A 46 5.53 -2.53 9.13
CA PRO A 46 4.68 -3.54 8.46
C PRO A 46 4.08 -4.54 9.45
N ARG A 47 4.83 -4.88 10.50
CA ARG A 47 4.37 -5.78 11.55
C ARG A 47 3.24 -5.16 12.38
N VAL A 48 3.36 -3.88 12.73
CA VAL A 48 2.31 -3.19 13.51
C VAL A 48 1.08 -2.90 12.65
N GLU A 49 1.25 -2.55 11.38
CA GLU A 49 0.15 -2.42 10.41
C GLU A 49 -0.65 -3.73 10.32
N GLN A 50 0.02 -4.86 10.12
CA GLN A 50 -0.60 -6.17 10.08
C GLN A 50 -1.39 -6.46 11.37
N GLN A 51 -0.81 -6.18 12.54
CA GLN A 51 -1.48 -6.36 13.84
C GLN A 51 -2.73 -5.49 13.98
N ILE A 52 -2.70 -4.26 13.46
CA ILE A 52 -3.87 -3.37 13.45
C ILE A 52 -4.97 -3.95 12.56
N PHE A 53 -4.65 -4.43 11.35
CA PHE A 53 -5.64 -5.06 10.50
C PHE A 53 -6.21 -6.34 11.13
N GLU A 54 -5.37 -7.20 11.70
CA GLU A 54 -5.83 -8.41 12.39
C GLU A 54 -6.77 -8.11 13.55
N ALA A 55 -6.51 -7.05 14.31
CA ALA A 55 -7.33 -6.67 15.45
C ALA A 55 -8.63 -5.91 15.06
N ASN A 56 -8.65 -5.21 13.93
CA ASN A 56 -9.72 -4.24 13.62
C ASN A 56 -10.41 -4.45 12.27
N ALA A 57 -10.03 -5.44 11.45
CA ALA A 57 -10.56 -5.60 10.09
C ALA A 57 -12.10 -5.69 10.03
N GLU A 58 -12.72 -6.41 10.97
CA GLU A 58 -14.18 -6.54 11.03
C GLU A 58 -14.87 -5.20 11.34
N ASP A 59 -14.33 -4.44 12.29
CA ASP A 59 -14.86 -3.13 12.67
C ASP A 59 -14.68 -2.12 11.54
N ILE A 60 -13.50 -2.11 10.90
CA ILE A 60 -13.24 -1.28 9.72
C ILE A 60 -14.22 -1.63 8.60
N ALA A 61 -14.42 -2.91 8.31
CA ALA A 61 -15.35 -3.37 7.27
C ALA A 61 -16.81 -3.01 7.61
N ALA A 62 -17.22 -3.11 8.87
CA ALA A 62 -18.54 -2.71 9.34
C ALA A 62 -18.77 -1.20 9.17
N GLN A 63 -17.81 -0.38 9.57
CA GLN A 63 -17.88 1.08 9.44
C GLN A 63 -17.84 1.52 7.97
N ALA A 64 -17.00 0.89 7.15
CA ALA A 64 -16.91 1.18 5.71
C ALA A 64 -18.23 0.87 4.98
N GLN A 65 -18.93 -0.20 5.36
CA GLN A 65 -20.24 -0.53 4.81
C GLN A 65 -21.31 0.48 5.25
N GLY A 66 -21.29 0.89 6.53
CA GLY A 66 -22.26 1.81 7.12
C GLY A 66 -23.71 1.37 6.82
N ASP A 67 -24.58 2.35 6.54
CA ASP A 67 -25.96 2.10 6.08
C ASP A 67 -26.05 1.87 4.55
N CYS A 68 -24.91 1.89 3.86
CA CYS A 68 -24.86 1.79 2.41
C CYS A 68 -25.26 0.38 1.99
N LYS A 69 -26.32 0.24 1.19
CA LYS A 69 -26.71 -1.07 0.59
C LYS A 69 -25.89 -1.40 -0.66
N ASN A 70 -25.00 -0.51 -1.06
CA ASN A 70 -24.18 -0.66 -2.24
C ASN A 70 -22.97 -1.56 -1.97
N GLN A 71 -22.47 -2.15 -3.04
CA GLN A 71 -21.28 -2.97 -3.05
C GLN A 71 -20.04 -2.14 -2.72
N LEU A 72 -19.23 -2.58 -1.77
CA LEU A 72 -17.97 -1.94 -1.47
C LEU A 72 -16.92 -2.23 -2.54
N ARG A 73 -16.08 -1.23 -2.78
CA ARG A 73 -14.93 -1.30 -3.68
C ARG A 73 -13.72 -0.82 -2.90
N VAL A 74 -12.60 -1.54 -3.01
CA VAL A 74 -11.35 -1.21 -2.34
C VAL A 74 -10.34 -0.76 -3.37
N VAL A 75 -9.71 0.38 -3.13
CA VAL A 75 -8.60 0.91 -3.91
C VAL A 75 -7.39 0.95 -3.00
N GLU A 76 -6.32 0.24 -3.34
CA GLU A 76 -5.06 0.26 -2.60
C GLU A 76 -4.03 1.09 -3.37
N LEU A 77 -3.46 2.08 -2.69
CA LEU A 77 -2.48 2.99 -3.26
C LEU A 77 -1.09 2.56 -2.79
N GLY A 78 -0.22 2.19 -3.74
CA GLY A 78 1.08 1.60 -3.45
C GLY A 78 0.95 0.16 -2.95
N ALA A 79 0.28 -0.70 -3.74
CA ALA A 79 -0.12 -2.04 -3.32
C ALA A 79 1.07 -2.98 -3.06
N GLY A 80 2.22 -2.75 -3.70
CA GLY A 80 3.37 -3.64 -3.62
C GLY A 80 2.95 -5.10 -3.88
N ILE A 81 3.32 -6.02 -2.98
CA ILE A 81 2.94 -7.44 -3.10
C ILE A 81 1.57 -7.79 -2.46
N ALA A 82 0.76 -6.80 -2.10
CA ALA A 82 -0.67 -6.91 -1.70
C ALA A 82 -1.00 -7.90 -0.55
N ASP A 83 -0.02 -8.54 0.07
CA ASP A 83 -0.22 -9.53 1.12
C ASP A 83 -0.82 -8.93 2.41
N ARG A 84 -0.53 -7.65 2.67
CA ARG A 84 -0.86 -7.01 3.96
C ARG A 84 -2.34 -6.64 4.10
N VAL A 85 -3.03 -6.37 2.99
CA VAL A 85 -4.45 -6.01 3.02
C VAL A 85 -5.37 -7.22 3.01
N ALA A 86 -4.85 -8.44 2.82
CA ALA A 86 -5.64 -9.65 2.65
C ALA A 86 -6.65 -9.85 3.81
N THR A 87 -6.23 -9.59 5.05
CA THR A 87 -7.10 -9.67 6.23
C THR A 87 -8.31 -8.73 6.12
N LEU A 88 -8.08 -7.48 5.70
CA LEU A 88 -9.14 -6.49 5.53
C LEU A 88 -10.05 -6.81 4.34
N LEU A 89 -9.47 -7.22 3.20
CA LEU A 89 -10.23 -7.62 2.01
C LEU A 89 -11.17 -8.80 2.32
N ASN A 90 -10.69 -9.78 3.10
CA ASN A 90 -11.50 -10.90 3.55
C ASN A 90 -12.66 -10.47 4.43
N ALA A 91 -12.43 -9.61 5.42
CA ALA A 91 -13.49 -9.08 6.29
C ALA A 91 -14.55 -8.32 5.48
N ILE A 92 -14.14 -7.48 4.52
CA ILE A 92 -15.07 -6.77 3.63
C ILE A 92 -15.86 -7.75 2.77
N ALA A 93 -15.19 -8.75 2.16
CA ALA A 93 -15.83 -9.71 1.28
C ALA A 93 -16.89 -10.56 2.00
N GLN A 94 -16.66 -10.93 3.26
CA GLN A 94 -17.61 -11.72 4.06
C GLN A 94 -18.90 -10.95 4.40
N ARG A 95 -18.88 -9.62 4.37
CA ARG A 95 -20.03 -8.77 4.74
C ARG A 95 -20.97 -8.44 3.60
N GLN A 96 -20.61 -8.77 2.36
CA GLN A 96 -21.43 -8.48 1.19
C GLN A 96 -21.72 -9.75 0.37
N THR A 97 -22.92 -9.79 -0.22
CA THR A 97 -23.35 -10.92 -1.07
C THR A 97 -22.83 -10.82 -2.50
N LYS A 98 -22.34 -9.65 -2.90
CA LYS A 98 -21.74 -9.39 -4.21
C LYS A 98 -20.22 -9.56 -4.12
N PRO A 99 -19.55 -9.95 -5.21
CA PRO A 99 -18.08 -10.07 -5.23
C PRO A 99 -17.37 -8.79 -4.78
N LEU A 100 -16.24 -8.87 -4.09
CA LEU A 100 -15.46 -7.66 -3.77
C LEU A 100 -14.68 -7.20 -5.01
N TYR A 101 -14.78 -5.91 -5.35
CA TYR A 101 -13.88 -5.29 -6.33
C TYR A 101 -12.68 -4.69 -5.60
N TYR A 102 -11.50 -5.23 -5.90
CA TYR A 102 -10.22 -4.76 -5.42
C TYR A 102 -9.41 -4.17 -6.58
N ILE A 103 -8.87 -2.97 -6.38
CA ILE A 103 -8.17 -2.19 -7.40
C ILE A 103 -6.79 -1.82 -6.83
N PRO A 104 -5.74 -2.61 -7.12
CA PRO A 104 -4.37 -2.24 -6.80
C PRO A 104 -3.91 -1.12 -7.74
N VAL A 105 -3.31 -0.07 -7.18
CA VAL A 105 -2.69 1.02 -7.92
C VAL A 105 -1.24 1.12 -7.47
N ASP A 106 -0.31 1.00 -8.41
CA ASP A 106 1.13 1.12 -8.16
C ASP A 106 1.83 1.86 -9.31
N VAL A 107 3.10 2.23 -9.11
CA VAL A 107 3.92 3.05 -10.03
C VAL A 107 4.67 2.25 -11.10
#